data_AF-A0A5C3MMM5-F1
#
_entry.id   AF-A0A5C3MMM5-F1
#
_cell.length_a   1.000
_cell.length_b   1.000
_cell.length_c   1.000
_cell.angle_alpha   90.00
_cell.angle_beta   90.00
_cell.angle_gamma   90.00
#
_symmetry.space_group_name_H-M   'P 1'
#
loop_
_entity.id
_entity.type
_entity.pdbx_description
1 polymer ?
#
loop_
_entity_poly.entity_id
_entity_poly.type
_entity_poly.pdbx_seq_one_letter_code
_entity_poly.pdbx_strand_id
1 'polypeptide(L)'
;MTQSPKPKHKSLNAQAWKAWVTGLSLSQKKEENGIRKGANGTKQSAREMATHWPGPETGANTSSSTEDTAADRLSRISSDASLITIDEEDSHLSPPPLNPSRTPPPHPWDGFLGLSPKTWAKRILSSPGDQAVPPSKRKRTLRTTAGEVSVRPGQSLQLSGFHDELYKLSDCNIYIPITAFTLKALTKFMEEGDTMKKVKLDDKVRVVNLLWLPDERSTEIWEWRQGRDNFLRFAAKIGDQSYVKRWFDHFQWFLDLEDFDDNWRAIRETDIILRKRYHSEPFEFDPAFYHLKYLEVHMKRGSESRAESRAETELRAAEASVLLAQVESLFNDFQSQFIQGSSSGMSLGGSGGQ
;
A
#
# COMPACT_ATOMS: atom_id res chain seq x y z
N MET A 1 10.46 8.24 42.78
CA MET A 1 11.81 8.10 42.21
C MET A 1 11.94 9.11 41.07
N THR A 2 12.82 10.10 41.20
CA THR A 2 13.10 11.10 40.16
C THR A 2 13.96 10.48 39.08
N GLN A 3 13.47 10.40 37.84
CA GLN A 3 14.27 9.91 36.71
C GLN A 3 15.46 10.85 36.46
N SER A 4 16.64 10.26 36.23
CA SER A 4 17.83 11.03 35.84
C SER A 4 17.58 11.75 34.51
N PRO A 5 17.96 13.03 34.37
CA PRO A 5 17.76 13.79 33.14
C PRO A 5 18.55 13.16 31.97
N LYS A 6 17.95 13.16 30.77
CA LYS A 6 18.58 12.62 29.56
C LYS A 6 19.87 13.39 29.24
N PRO A 7 21.03 12.71 29.08
CA PRO A 7 22.26 13.37 28.68
C PRO A 7 22.13 14.02 27.30
N LYS A 8 22.78 15.17 27.09
CA LYS A 8 22.82 15.83 25.77
C LYS A 8 23.46 14.88 24.74
N HIS A 9 22.93 14.85 23.51
CA HIS A 9 23.36 13.96 22.41
C HIS A 9 24.86 14.09 22.04
N LYS A 10 25.54 15.17 22.45
CA LYS A 10 26.98 15.41 22.23
C LYS A 10 27.84 15.27 23.50
N SER A 11 27.27 14.76 24.59
CA SER A 11 28.02 14.55 25.83
C SER A 11 29.00 13.39 25.68
N LEU A 12 30.28 13.64 25.93
CA LEU A 12 31.35 12.62 25.98
C LEU A 12 31.33 11.80 27.28
N ASN A 13 30.44 12.11 28.22
CA ASN A 13 30.35 11.41 29.50
C ASN A 13 29.63 10.07 29.33
N ALA A 14 30.40 9.01 29.07
CA ALA A 14 29.89 7.64 28.90
C ALA A 14 29.18 7.10 30.17
N GLN A 15 29.61 7.51 31.36
CA GLN A 15 28.99 7.08 32.62
C GLN A 15 27.58 7.67 32.79
N ALA A 16 27.36 8.92 32.41
CA ALA A 16 26.04 9.55 32.44
C ALA A 16 25.06 8.85 31.48
N TRP A 17 25.54 8.45 30.30
CA TRP A 17 24.75 7.64 29.37
C TRP A 17 24.42 6.26 29.91
N LYS A 18 25.40 5.56 30.49
CA LYS A 18 25.19 4.25 31.10
C LYS A 18 24.16 4.32 32.22
N ALA A 19 24.30 5.28 33.13
CA ALA A 19 23.39 5.49 34.25
C ALA A 19 21.95 5.83 33.80
N TRP A 20 21.82 6.67 32.77
CA TRP A 20 20.52 6.99 32.19
C TRP A 20 19.88 5.76 31.54
N VAL A 21 20.60 5.02 30.70
CA VAL A 21 20.11 3.81 30.02
C VAL A 21 19.70 2.72 31.03
N THR A 22 20.47 2.53 32.11
CA THR A 22 20.11 1.56 33.16
C THR A 22 18.85 1.96 33.92
N GLY A 23 18.54 3.27 33.99
CA GLY A 23 17.33 3.78 34.64
C GLY A 23 16.07 3.73 33.78
N LEU A 24 16.17 3.36 32.50
CA LEU A 24 15.02 3.24 31.60
C LEU A 24 14.30 1.90 31.77
N SER A 25 12.97 1.96 31.77
CA SER A 25 12.14 0.75 31.62
C SER A 25 12.32 0.11 30.23
N LEU A 26 11.96 -1.16 30.08
CA LEU A 26 12.04 -1.87 28.80
C LEU A 26 11.27 -1.16 27.67
N SER A 27 10.09 -0.62 27.95
CA SER A 27 9.29 0.14 26.98
C SER A 27 10.01 1.41 26.53
N GLN A 28 10.62 2.15 27.47
CA GLN A 28 11.37 3.37 27.15
C GLN A 28 12.65 3.08 26.36
N LYS A 29 13.33 1.95 26.63
CA LYS A 29 14.46 1.49 25.82
C LYS A 29 14.04 1.17 24.38
N LYS A 30 12.89 0.51 24.20
CA LYS A 30 12.32 0.23 22.86
C LYS A 30 11.97 1.51 22.11
N GLU A 31 11.32 2.46 22.77
CA GLU A 31 10.97 3.76 22.21
C GLU A 31 12.22 4.55 21.79
N GLU A 32 13.23 4.66 22.66
CA GLU A 32 14.49 5.36 22.36
C GLU A 32 15.24 4.69 21.19
N ASN A 33 15.26 3.34 21.13
CA ASN A 33 15.84 2.61 20.00
C ASN A 33 15.08 2.90 18.69
N GLY A 34 13.75 3.06 18.73
CA GLY A 34 12.94 3.47 17.58
C GLY A 34 13.33 4.86 17.07
N ILE A 35 13.45 5.83 17.97
CA ILE A 35 13.87 7.21 17.64
C ILE A 35 15.28 7.21 17.01
N ARG A 36 16.22 6.44 17.57
CA ARG A 36 17.59 6.32 17.04
C ARG A 36 17.62 5.68 15.66
N LYS A 37 16.83 4.62 15.43
CA LYS A 37 16.71 3.98 14.12
C LYS A 37 16.18 4.96 13.06
N GLY A 38 15.14 5.73 13.37
CA GLY A 38 14.60 6.74 12.46
C GLY A 38 15.60 7.85 12.12
N ALA A 39 16.32 8.35 13.13
CA ALA A 39 17.35 9.38 12.93
C ALA A 39 18.54 8.86 12.09
N ASN A 40 18.96 7.62 12.30
CA ASN A 40 20.03 7.00 11.52
C ASN A 40 19.58 6.73 10.07
N GLY A 41 18.34 6.25 9.86
CA GLY A 41 17.79 6.06 8.52
C GLY A 41 17.72 7.37 7.72
N THR A 42 17.32 8.47 8.38
CA THR A 42 17.30 9.80 7.75
C THR A 42 18.70 10.27 7.36
N LYS A 43 19.70 10.07 8.22
CA LYS A 43 21.11 10.43 7.93
C LYS A 43 21.70 9.57 6.82
N GLN A 44 21.37 8.28 6.78
CA GLN A 44 21.81 7.37 5.74
C GLN A 44 21.21 7.78 4.39
N SER A 45 19.90 8.02 4.32
CA SER A 45 19.23 8.51 3.12
C SER A 45 19.81 9.85 2.63
N ALA A 46 20.10 10.79 3.53
CA ALA A 46 20.75 12.06 3.17
C ALA A 46 22.17 11.87 2.61
N ARG A 47 22.93 10.89 3.11
CA ARG A 47 24.26 10.54 2.56
C ARG A 47 24.15 9.89 1.19
N GLU A 48 23.21 8.97 1.02
CA GLU A 48 22.94 8.31 -0.26
C GLU A 48 22.52 9.33 -1.33
N MET A 49 21.64 10.28 -0.98
CA MET A 49 21.30 11.38 -1.89
C MET A 49 22.50 12.27 -2.22
N ALA A 50 23.37 12.57 -1.24
CA ALA A 50 24.57 13.37 -1.47
C ALA A 50 25.60 12.66 -2.35
N THR A 51 25.68 11.33 -2.33
CA THR A 51 26.57 10.56 -3.22
C THR A 51 26.06 10.45 -4.65
N HIS A 52 24.74 10.56 -4.86
CA HIS A 52 24.12 10.43 -6.18
C HIS A 52 23.81 11.76 -6.88
N TRP A 53 24.04 12.91 -6.23
CA TRP A 53 23.88 14.22 -6.86
C TRP A 53 25.19 14.62 -7.56
N PRO A 54 25.31 14.53 -8.91
CA PRO A 54 26.45 15.08 -9.61
C PRO A 54 26.44 16.60 -9.37
N GLY A 55 27.51 17.10 -8.74
CA GLY A 55 27.69 18.53 -8.55
C GLY A 55 27.60 19.25 -9.91
N PRO A 56 27.04 20.47 -9.95
CA PRO A 56 26.99 21.24 -11.18
C PRO A 56 28.41 21.38 -11.73
N GLU A 57 28.65 20.86 -12.94
CA GLU A 57 29.90 21.02 -13.66
C GLU A 57 30.17 22.52 -13.86
N THR A 58 30.85 23.10 -12.88
CA THR A 58 31.34 24.47 -12.94
C THR A 58 32.66 24.39 -13.67
N GLY A 59 32.56 24.39 -14.99
CA GLY A 59 33.67 24.67 -15.87
C GLY A 59 34.17 26.09 -15.62
N ALA A 60 35.28 26.22 -14.90
CA ALA A 60 36.13 27.40 -14.95
C ALA A 60 37.57 26.98 -14.60
N ASN A 61 38.38 26.86 -15.64
CA ASN A 61 39.83 26.85 -15.57
C ASN A 61 40.31 28.12 -14.85
N THR A 62 41.15 27.98 -13.83
CA THR A 62 42.29 28.90 -13.61
C THR A 62 43.26 28.30 -12.60
N SER A 63 44.51 28.20 -13.05
CA SER A 63 45.66 27.75 -12.27
C SER A 63 46.09 28.78 -11.23
N SER A 64 46.43 28.35 -10.02
CA SER A 64 47.77 28.57 -9.45
C SER A 64 47.92 27.82 -8.14
N SER A 65 49.06 27.13 -8.02
CA SER A 65 49.63 26.53 -6.82
C SER A 65 49.59 27.43 -5.59
N THR A 66 49.27 26.88 -4.43
CA THR A 66 50.24 26.75 -3.32
C THR A 66 49.71 25.79 -2.25
N GLU A 67 50.64 25.07 -1.68
CA GLU A 67 50.59 24.15 -0.55
C GLU A 67 49.62 24.57 0.56
N ASP A 68 48.78 23.65 1.04
CA ASP A 68 48.59 23.50 2.49
C ASP A 68 48.08 22.11 2.87
N THR A 69 49.02 21.35 3.41
CA THR A 69 48.91 19.95 3.84
C THR A 69 48.50 19.93 5.31
N ALA A 70 47.22 20.12 5.65
CA ALA A 70 46.78 19.96 7.06
C ALA A 70 45.27 19.75 7.33
N ALA A 71 44.37 19.73 6.34
CA ALA A 71 42.92 19.73 6.62
C ALA A 71 42.21 18.37 6.49
N ASP A 72 42.83 17.33 5.92
CA ASP A 72 42.11 16.12 5.48
C ASP A 72 42.12 14.95 6.50
N ARG A 73 42.36 15.23 7.79
CA ARG A 73 42.46 14.19 8.83
C ARG A 73 41.39 14.22 9.91
N LEU A 74 40.34 15.02 9.76
CA LEU A 74 39.25 15.08 10.74
C LEU A 74 37.88 15.11 10.05
N SER A 75 37.34 13.94 9.68
CA SER A 75 35.94 13.59 9.97
C SER A 75 35.57 12.19 9.46
N ARG A 76 36.36 11.17 9.81
CA ARG A 76 35.91 9.76 9.77
C ARG A 76 35.58 9.28 11.19
N ILE A 77 34.82 10.08 11.94
CA ILE A 77 34.21 9.60 13.19
C ILE A 77 32.93 8.89 12.77
N SER A 78 33.02 7.57 12.58
CA SER A 78 31.86 6.69 12.48
C SER A 78 31.01 6.89 13.72
N SER A 79 29.87 7.56 13.57
CA SER A 79 28.87 7.66 14.64
C SER A 79 28.04 6.40 14.63
N ASP A 80 28.66 5.26 14.93
CA ASP A 80 27.96 4.04 15.32
C ASP A 80 27.42 4.28 16.74
N ALA A 81 26.32 5.02 16.80
CA ALA A 81 25.54 5.15 18.02
C ALA A 81 25.00 3.75 18.36
N SER A 82 25.74 3.03 19.21
CA SER A 82 25.42 1.68 19.64
C SER A 82 23.95 1.62 20.09
N LEU A 83 23.19 0.70 19.49
CA LEU A 83 21.85 0.37 19.93
C LEU A 83 21.91 -0.09 21.40
N ILE A 84 20.90 0.25 22.19
CA ILE A 84 20.84 -0.21 23.58
C ILE A 84 20.65 -1.73 23.53
N THR A 85 21.66 -2.49 23.93
CA THR A 85 21.59 -3.95 24.07
C THR A 85 20.55 -4.28 25.14
N ILE A 86 19.58 -5.12 24.79
CA ILE A 86 18.59 -5.66 25.70
C ILE A 86 19.05 -7.09 25.94
N ASP A 87 19.60 -7.38 27.11
CA ASP A 87 19.95 -8.75 27.48
C ASP A 87 18.65 -9.55 27.64
N GLU A 88 18.44 -10.51 26.74
CA GLU A 88 17.33 -11.46 26.78
C GLU A 88 17.70 -12.61 27.72
N GLU A 89 17.84 -12.34 29.02
CA GLU A 89 18.03 -13.40 30.03
C GLU A 89 16.69 -13.88 30.60
N ASP A 90 16.50 -15.20 30.48
CA ASP A 90 15.59 -16.11 31.15
C ASP A 90 14.34 -15.55 31.85
N SER A 91 13.19 -15.76 31.21
CA SER A 91 11.87 -15.66 31.83
C SER A 91 11.17 -17.02 31.83
N HIS A 92 11.65 -17.94 32.68
CA HIS A 92 10.87 -19.08 33.16
C HIS A 92 10.14 -18.70 34.45
N LEU A 93 8.99 -18.02 34.39
CA LEU A 93 8.05 -17.94 35.53
C LEU A 93 6.58 -17.80 35.07
N SER A 94 5.73 -18.41 35.89
CA SER A 94 4.29 -18.72 35.82
C SER A 94 3.33 -17.65 35.26
N PRO A 95 2.13 -18.06 34.79
CA PRO A 95 1.15 -17.14 34.22
C PRO A 95 0.52 -16.22 35.29
N PRO A 96 0.38 -14.91 35.03
CA PRO A 96 -0.29 -13.99 35.93
C PRO A 96 -1.82 -14.00 35.72
N PRO A 97 -2.60 -13.58 36.74
CA PRO A 97 -4.06 -13.52 36.63
C PRO A 97 -4.50 -12.36 35.72
N LEU A 98 -5.56 -12.64 34.96
CA LEU A 98 -6.27 -11.68 34.12
C LEU A 98 -6.73 -10.46 34.92
N ASN A 99 -6.29 -9.27 34.50
CA ASN A 99 -6.88 -8.00 34.93
C ASN A 99 -6.99 -7.05 33.73
N PRO A 100 -8.00 -6.14 33.70
CA PRO A 100 -8.56 -5.61 32.47
C PRO A 100 -7.88 -4.34 31.96
N SER A 101 -7.90 -4.20 30.63
CA SER A 101 -7.94 -2.96 29.85
C SER A 101 -6.97 -1.82 30.25
N ARG A 102 -5.85 -1.74 29.52
CA ARG A 102 -5.14 -0.46 29.30
C ARG A 102 -4.81 -0.33 27.82
N THR A 103 -5.59 0.51 27.16
CA THR A 103 -5.39 0.97 25.78
C THR A 103 -4.06 1.74 25.69
N PRO A 104 -3.17 1.44 24.74
CA PRO A 104 -1.97 2.24 24.49
C PRO A 104 -2.34 3.64 23.98
N PRO A 105 -1.48 4.65 24.17
CA PRO A 105 -1.71 6.00 23.65
C PRO A 105 -1.65 5.97 22.11
N PRO A 106 -2.52 6.73 21.41
CA PRO A 106 -2.58 6.72 19.96
C PRO A 106 -1.30 7.31 19.35
N HIS A 107 -0.71 6.60 18.39
CA HIS A 107 0.28 7.15 17.48
C HIS A 107 -0.40 8.25 16.64
N PRO A 108 0.24 9.42 16.43
CA PRO A 108 -0.40 10.59 15.80
C PRO A 108 -0.80 10.41 14.32
N TRP A 109 -0.57 9.24 13.72
CA TRP A 109 -0.74 8.98 12.28
C TRP A 109 -1.76 7.85 12.01
N ASP A 110 -2.25 7.17 13.05
CA ASP A 110 -3.30 6.13 12.94
C ASP A 110 -4.74 6.70 12.88
N GLY A 111 -4.88 8.03 12.89
CA GLY A 111 -6.18 8.72 12.92
C GLY A 111 -6.90 8.84 11.57
N PHE A 112 -6.30 8.47 10.44
CA PHE A 112 -6.88 8.77 9.12
C PHE A 112 -7.55 7.59 8.40
N LEU A 113 -7.55 6.39 8.98
CA LEU A 113 -8.23 5.20 8.42
C LEU A 113 -9.42 4.72 9.25
N GLY A 114 -9.93 5.55 10.15
CA GLY A 114 -10.89 5.17 11.21
C GLY A 114 -12.39 5.36 10.92
N LEU A 115 -12.86 5.36 9.67
CA LEU A 115 -14.29 5.16 9.42
C LEU A 115 -14.57 3.69 9.16
N SER A 116 -15.13 3.00 10.17
CA SER A 116 -15.54 1.60 10.09
C SER A 116 -16.48 1.34 8.89
N PRO A 117 -16.24 0.29 8.09
CA PRO A 117 -17.13 -0.11 6.99
C PRO A 117 -18.60 -0.33 7.40
N LYS A 118 -18.87 -0.62 8.69
CA LYS A 118 -20.21 -0.87 9.21
C LYS A 118 -21.08 0.39 9.33
N THR A 119 -20.50 1.59 9.32
CA THR A 119 -21.23 2.86 9.48
C THR A 119 -21.77 3.41 8.16
N TRP A 120 -21.14 3.06 7.03
CA TRP A 120 -21.59 3.48 5.70
C TRP A 120 -22.79 2.65 5.19
N ALA A 121 -22.82 1.35 5.48
CA ALA A 121 -23.90 0.45 5.02
C ALA A 121 -25.23 0.63 5.76
N LYS A 122 -25.22 1.00 7.05
CA LYS A 122 -26.44 1.07 7.87
C LYS A 122 -27.30 2.32 7.63
N ARG A 123 -26.79 3.32 6.91
CA ARG A 123 -27.53 4.55 6.55
C ARG A 123 -28.19 4.48 5.15
N ILE A 124 -27.81 3.50 4.33
CA ILE A 124 -28.32 3.32 2.95
C ILE A 124 -29.52 2.35 2.90
N LEU A 125 -29.73 1.51 3.93
CA LEU A 125 -30.71 0.40 3.88
C LEU A 125 -32.04 0.59 4.62
N SER A 126 -32.39 1.80 5.09
CA SER A 126 -33.71 2.05 5.68
C SER A 126 -34.56 2.93 4.78
N SER A 127 -35.14 2.33 3.73
CA SER A 127 -36.26 2.91 2.99
C SER A 127 -37.26 1.79 2.65
N PRO A 128 -38.46 1.77 3.26
CA PRO A 128 -39.54 0.92 2.78
C PRO A 128 -40.36 1.67 1.72
N GLY A 129 -40.43 1.06 0.53
CA GLY A 129 -41.50 1.21 -0.46
C GLY A 129 -41.51 2.51 -1.28
N ASP A 130 -41.45 2.39 -2.61
CA ASP A 130 -42.66 2.71 -3.36
C ASP A 130 -42.67 2.22 -4.82
N GLN A 131 -43.84 1.67 -5.14
CA GLN A 131 -44.64 1.65 -6.36
C GLN A 131 -44.02 1.57 -7.76
N ALA A 132 -44.42 0.49 -8.44
CA ALA A 132 -44.34 0.26 -9.87
C ALA A 132 -45.27 1.20 -10.66
N VAL A 133 -44.74 1.84 -11.71
CA VAL A 133 -45.50 2.58 -12.73
C VAL A 133 -45.61 1.73 -14.00
N PRO A 134 -46.79 1.65 -14.65
CA PRO A 134 -47.02 0.76 -15.79
C PRO A 134 -46.43 1.29 -17.11
N PRO A 135 -46.12 0.39 -18.07
CA PRO A 135 -45.43 0.73 -19.31
C PRO A 135 -46.36 1.38 -20.35
N SER A 136 -46.08 2.63 -20.72
CA SER A 136 -46.71 3.29 -21.87
C SER A 136 -46.11 2.80 -23.19
N LYS A 137 -46.95 2.33 -24.12
CA LYS A 137 -46.55 1.85 -25.46
C LYS A 137 -46.03 3.01 -26.32
N ARG A 138 -44.70 3.13 -26.46
CA ARG A 138 -44.06 4.08 -27.38
C ARG A 138 -44.20 3.62 -28.83
N LYS A 139 -44.78 4.48 -29.69
CA LYS A 139 -44.81 4.29 -31.14
C LYS A 139 -43.37 4.28 -31.67
N ARG A 140 -43.02 3.27 -32.48
CA ARG A 140 -41.71 3.18 -33.14
C ARG A 140 -41.53 4.36 -34.07
N THR A 141 -40.64 5.27 -33.68
CA THR A 141 -40.17 6.37 -34.53
C THR A 141 -39.22 5.77 -35.57
N LEU A 142 -39.52 5.98 -36.85
CA LEU A 142 -38.62 5.62 -37.95
C LEU A 142 -37.31 6.40 -37.79
N ARG A 143 -36.19 5.68 -37.68
CA ARG A 143 -34.86 6.30 -37.63
C ARG A 143 -34.55 6.84 -39.02
N THR A 144 -34.44 8.16 -39.15
CA THR A 144 -34.02 8.84 -40.37
C THR A 144 -32.51 9.12 -40.31
N THR A 145 -31.85 9.08 -41.47
CA THR A 145 -30.41 9.32 -41.63
C THR A 145 -30.04 10.81 -41.63
N ALA A 146 -31.01 11.71 -41.46
CA ALA A 146 -30.84 13.16 -41.55
C ALA A 146 -29.92 13.77 -40.45
N GLY A 147 -29.54 12.98 -39.45
CA GLY A 147 -28.59 13.37 -38.39
C GLY A 147 -27.28 12.56 -38.41
N GLU A 148 -27.02 11.76 -39.44
CA GLU A 148 -25.78 10.98 -39.52
C GLU A 148 -24.59 11.89 -39.79
N VAL A 149 -23.68 11.97 -38.82
CA VAL A 149 -22.40 12.66 -38.97
C VAL A 149 -21.47 11.74 -39.78
N SER A 150 -20.92 12.24 -40.89
CA SER A 150 -19.92 11.52 -41.67
C SER A 150 -18.66 11.31 -40.83
N VAL A 151 -18.52 10.12 -40.24
CA VAL A 151 -17.30 9.71 -39.54
C VAL A 151 -16.33 9.15 -40.57
N ARG A 152 -15.23 9.86 -40.84
CA ARG A 152 -14.17 9.31 -41.70
C ARG A 152 -13.52 8.11 -41.00
N PRO A 153 -13.35 6.95 -41.65
CA PRO A 153 -12.50 5.88 -41.12
C PRO A 153 -11.11 6.44 -40.80
N GLY A 154 -10.68 6.33 -39.54
CA GLY A 154 -9.44 6.92 -39.04
C GLY A 154 -9.60 8.27 -38.33
N GLN A 155 -10.79 8.86 -38.34
CA GLN A 155 -11.12 9.96 -37.43
C GLN A 155 -11.27 9.33 -36.05
N SER A 156 -10.23 9.45 -35.21
CA SER A 156 -10.33 9.09 -33.80
C SER A 156 -11.61 9.74 -33.28
N LEU A 157 -12.48 8.96 -32.62
CA LEU A 157 -13.54 9.49 -31.77
C LEU A 157 -12.85 10.41 -30.77
N GLN A 158 -12.66 11.66 -31.17
CA GLN A 158 -12.31 12.71 -30.26
C GLN A 158 -13.57 12.82 -29.44
N LEU A 159 -13.54 12.19 -28.27
CA LEU A 159 -14.40 12.55 -27.16
C LEU A 159 -14.18 14.06 -27.01
N SER A 160 -14.99 14.85 -27.71
CA SER A 160 -14.79 16.28 -27.88
C SER A 160 -14.95 17.03 -26.57
N GLY A 161 -15.49 16.34 -25.56
CA GLY A 161 -15.47 16.71 -24.17
C GLY A 161 -15.70 15.50 -23.27
N PHE A 162 -15.80 15.80 -21.98
CA PHE A 162 -16.21 14.87 -20.94
C PHE A 162 -17.72 15.02 -20.70
N HIS A 163 -18.38 13.98 -20.22
CA HIS A 163 -19.79 14.04 -19.85
C HIS A 163 -20.00 14.97 -18.63
N ASP A 164 -21.11 15.72 -18.59
CA ASP A 164 -21.45 16.69 -17.53
C ASP A 164 -21.40 16.12 -16.11
N GLU A 165 -21.68 14.83 -15.96
CA GLU A 165 -21.63 14.13 -14.67
C GLU A 165 -20.23 14.05 -14.06
N LEU A 166 -19.16 14.03 -14.89
CA LEU A 166 -17.78 14.12 -14.39
C LEU A 166 -17.47 15.50 -13.81
N TYR A 167 -17.97 16.56 -14.45
CA TYR A 167 -17.87 17.92 -13.92
C TYR A 167 -18.64 18.06 -12.61
N LYS A 168 -19.88 17.55 -12.54
CA LYS A 168 -20.66 17.55 -11.28
C LYS A 168 -19.95 16.85 -10.13
N LEU A 169 -19.29 15.71 -10.40
CA LEU A 169 -18.48 15.01 -9.41
C LEU A 169 -17.33 15.88 -8.90
N SER A 170 -16.63 16.57 -9.81
CA SER A 170 -15.56 17.51 -9.47
C SER A 170 -16.07 18.71 -8.68
N ASP A 171 -17.17 19.33 -9.10
CA ASP A 171 -17.79 20.49 -8.44
C ASP A 171 -18.26 20.17 -7.02
N CYS A 172 -18.67 18.91 -6.79
CA CYS A 172 -19.05 18.41 -5.46
C CYS A 172 -17.84 17.96 -4.61
N ASN A 173 -16.61 18.18 -5.09
CA ASN A 173 -15.37 17.71 -4.47
C ASN A 173 -15.45 16.22 -4.09
N ILE A 174 -15.85 15.38 -5.06
CA ILE A 174 -15.88 13.92 -4.92
C ILE A 174 -14.65 13.34 -5.61
N TYR A 175 -13.94 12.44 -4.92
CA TYR A 175 -12.79 11.76 -5.47
C TYR A 175 -13.21 10.93 -6.69
N ILE A 176 -12.63 11.26 -7.85
CA ILE A 176 -12.84 10.54 -9.11
C ILE A 176 -11.62 9.62 -9.34
N PRO A 177 -11.78 8.28 -9.25
CA PRO A 177 -10.69 7.35 -9.52
C PRO A 177 -10.16 7.47 -10.95
N ILE A 178 -8.89 7.13 -11.18
CA ILE A 178 -8.30 7.13 -12.53
C ILE A 178 -8.99 6.13 -13.46
N THR A 179 -9.59 5.08 -12.91
CA THR A 179 -10.39 4.10 -13.67
C THR A 179 -11.60 4.74 -14.35
N ALA A 180 -12.13 5.87 -13.83
CA ALA A 180 -13.19 6.65 -14.45
C ALA A 180 -12.76 7.33 -15.77
N PHE A 181 -11.44 7.51 -15.95
CA PHE A 181 -10.84 8.15 -17.12
C PHE A 181 -10.31 7.14 -18.15
N THR A 182 -10.51 5.83 -17.93
CA THR A 182 -10.27 4.82 -18.96
C THR A 182 -11.25 5.00 -20.11
N LEU A 183 -10.87 4.61 -21.33
CA LEU A 183 -11.72 4.73 -22.51
C LEU A 183 -13.06 4.01 -22.30
N LYS A 184 -13.02 2.82 -21.71
CA LYS A 184 -14.22 2.03 -21.40
C LYS A 184 -15.18 2.79 -20.46
N ALA A 185 -14.66 3.39 -19.40
CA ALA A 185 -15.47 4.16 -18.47
C ALA A 185 -16.01 5.45 -19.10
N LEU A 186 -15.17 6.18 -19.85
CA LEU A 186 -15.58 7.40 -20.54
C LEU A 186 -16.65 7.14 -21.59
N THR A 187 -16.52 6.10 -22.43
CA THR A 187 -17.58 5.71 -23.37
C THR A 187 -18.90 5.46 -22.64
N LYS A 188 -18.85 4.72 -21.51
CA LYS A 188 -20.05 4.48 -20.72
C LYS A 188 -20.64 5.76 -20.14
N PHE A 189 -19.82 6.70 -19.67
CA PHE A 189 -20.28 8.02 -19.24
C PHE A 189 -20.98 8.76 -20.39
N MET A 190 -20.43 8.73 -21.60
CA MET A 190 -21.03 9.40 -22.76
C MET A 190 -22.36 8.76 -23.20
N GLU A 191 -22.48 7.44 -23.11
CA GLU A 191 -23.67 6.70 -23.53
C GLU A 191 -24.79 6.71 -22.48
N GLU A 192 -24.42 6.55 -21.21
CA GLU A 192 -25.36 6.25 -20.13
C GLU A 192 -25.40 7.32 -19.03
N GLY A 193 -24.52 8.33 -19.03
CA GLY A 193 -24.28 9.24 -17.91
C GLY A 193 -25.54 9.86 -17.30
N ASP A 194 -26.48 10.30 -18.13
CA ASP A 194 -27.76 10.88 -17.67
C ASP A 194 -28.68 9.87 -16.95
N THR A 195 -28.58 8.59 -17.32
CA THR A 195 -29.41 7.49 -16.80
C THR A 195 -28.74 6.67 -15.71
N MET A 196 -27.44 6.90 -15.46
CA MET A 196 -26.70 6.23 -14.39
C MET A 196 -27.35 6.46 -13.02
N LYS A 197 -27.28 5.44 -12.16
CA LYS A 197 -27.79 5.52 -10.78
C LYS A 197 -27.08 6.65 -10.03
N LYS A 198 -27.85 7.62 -9.54
CA LYS A 198 -27.34 8.75 -8.77
C LYS A 198 -27.53 8.52 -7.27
N VAL A 199 -26.55 8.94 -6.47
CA VAL A 199 -26.61 8.96 -5.01
C VAL A 199 -26.82 10.40 -4.56
N LYS A 200 -27.67 10.57 -3.55
CA LYS A 200 -27.91 11.86 -2.91
C LYS A 200 -26.79 12.09 -1.89
N LEU A 201 -25.97 13.13 -2.10
CA LEU A 201 -24.86 13.48 -1.19
C LEU A 201 -25.40 14.33 -0.03
N ASP A 202 -26.08 15.42 -0.37
CA ASP A 202 -26.78 16.35 0.52
C ASP A 202 -28.20 16.60 0.00
N ASP A 203 -29.02 17.37 0.74
CA ASP A 203 -30.47 17.47 0.50
C ASP A 203 -30.89 17.88 -0.92
N LYS A 204 -29.98 18.50 -1.69
CA LYS A 204 -30.27 19.04 -3.02
C LYS A 204 -29.37 18.53 -4.15
N VAL A 205 -28.29 17.79 -3.85
CA VAL A 205 -27.31 17.41 -4.87
C VAL A 205 -27.30 15.90 -5.07
N ARG A 206 -27.47 15.48 -6.33
CA ARG A 206 -27.39 14.09 -6.77
C ARG A 206 -26.24 13.94 -7.75
N VAL A 207 -25.37 12.97 -7.48
CA VAL A 207 -24.16 12.69 -8.27
C VAL A 207 -24.18 11.24 -8.72
N VAL A 208 -23.57 10.93 -9.86
CA VAL A 208 -23.45 9.54 -10.32
C VAL A 208 -22.72 8.67 -9.29
N ASN A 209 -23.24 7.46 -9.07
CA ASN A 209 -22.57 6.46 -8.24
C ASN A 209 -21.40 5.84 -9.01
N LEU A 210 -20.20 5.88 -8.44
CA LEU A 210 -18.98 5.35 -9.05
C LEU A 210 -18.70 3.87 -8.72
N LEU A 211 -19.57 3.19 -7.93
CA LEU A 211 -19.36 1.80 -7.52
C LEU A 211 -19.34 0.76 -8.66
N TRP A 212 -19.73 1.14 -9.88
CA TRP A 212 -19.65 0.25 -11.04
C TRP A 212 -18.25 0.24 -11.69
N LEU A 213 -17.37 1.16 -11.31
CA LEU A 213 -16.00 1.20 -11.81
C LEU A 213 -15.20 0.00 -11.27
N PRO A 214 -14.26 -0.56 -12.07
CA PRO A 214 -13.31 -1.53 -11.57
C PRO A 214 -12.50 -0.98 -10.39
N ASP A 215 -12.01 -1.88 -9.53
CA ASP A 215 -11.09 -1.50 -8.47
C ASP A 215 -9.85 -0.84 -9.07
N GLU A 216 -9.51 0.34 -8.56
CA GLU A 216 -8.33 1.09 -8.99
C GLU A 216 -7.03 0.30 -8.72
N ARG A 217 -7.06 -0.62 -7.76
CA ARG A 217 -5.96 -1.54 -7.48
C ARG A 217 -5.87 -2.71 -8.45
N SER A 218 -6.82 -2.91 -9.36
CA SER A 218 -6.70 -3.92 -10.41
C SER A 218 -6.25 -3.32 -11.75
N THR A 219 -6.04 -2.00 -11.82
CA THR A 219 -5.68 -1.31 -13.07
C THR A 219 -4.31 -1.74 -13.59
N GLU A 220 -4.25 -2.07 -14.88
CA GLU A 220 -3.01 -2.39 -15.58
C GLU A 220 -2.25 -1.13 -16.01
N ILE A 221 -0.96 -1.26 -16.33
CA ILE A 221 -0.09 -0.13 -16.69
C ILE A 221 -0.66 0.67 -17.86
N TRP A 222 -1.10 0.00 -18.92
CA TRP A 222 -1.62 0.66 -20.12
C TRP A 222 -2.96 1.37 -19.86
N GLU A 223 -3.84 0.78 -19.04
CA GLU A 223 -5.09 1.40 -18.62
C GLU A 223 -4.83 2.66 -17.78
N TRP A 224 -3.83 2.60 -16.90
CA TRP A 224 -3.43 3.75 -16.10
C TRP A 224 -2.83 4.86 -16.97
N ARG A 225 -1.96 4.55 -17.93
CA ARG A 225 -1.41 5.54 -18.87
C ARG A 225 -2.52 6.23 -19.67
N GLN A 226 -3.50 5.45 -20.14
CA GLN A 226 -4.68 5.99 -20.80
C GLN A 226 -5.51 6.88 -19.86
N GLY A 227 -5.80 6.38 -18.65
CA GLY A 227 -6.56 7.11 -17.63
C GLY A 227 -5.88 8.43 -17.24
N ARG A 228 -4.56 8.41 -17.08
CA ARG A 228 -3.70 9.58 -16.84
C ARG A 228 -3.88 10.63 -17.92
N ASP A 229 -3.71 10.27 -19.19
CA ASP A 229 -3.76 11.22 -20.30
C ASP A 229 -5.14 11.88 -20.40
N ASN A 230 -6.19 11.09 -20.20
CA ASN A 230 -7.56 11.60 -20.16
C ASN A 230 -7.82 12.46 -18.92
N PHE A 231 -7.29 12.07 -17.75
CA PHE A 231 -7.38 12.87 -16.53
C PHE A 231 -6.70 14.23 -16.71
N LEU A 232 -5.51 14.31 -17.32
CA LEU A 232 -4.83 15.58 -17.57
C LEU A 232 -5.62 16.49 -18.51
N ARG A 233 -6.27 15.92 -19.53
CA ARG A 233 -7.20 16.66 -20.40
C ARG A 233 -8.40 17.20 -19.61
N PHE A 234 -8.95 16.40 -18.68
CA PHE A 234 -10.04 16.85 -17.81
C PHE A 234 -9.58 17.93 -16.83
N ALA A 235 -8.41 17.75 -16.20
CA ALA A 235 -7.80 18.73 -15.31
C ALA A 235 -7.62 20.09 -16.00
N ALA A 236 -7.25 20.10 -17.29
CA ALA A 236 -7.14 21.31 -18.09
C ALA A 236 -8.49 22.00 -18.41
N LYS A 237 -9.62 21.31 -18.19
CA LYS A 237 -10.96 21.91 -18.30
C LYS A 237 -11.46 22.51 -16.99
N ILE A 238 -11.03 21.97 -15.85
CA ILE A 238 -11.55 22.36 -14.53
C ILE A 238 -10.59 23.24 -13.71
N GLY A 239 -9.31 23.25 -14.06
CA GLY A 239 -8.28 23.95 -13.30
C GLY A 239 -7.46 24.91 -14.16
N ASP A 240 -6.71 25.76 -13.47
CA ASP A 240 -5.74 26.66 -14.11
C ASP A 240 -4.47 25.91 -14.55
N GLN A 241 -3.53 26.63 -15.15
CA GLN A 241 -2.26 26.04 -15.59
C GLN A 241 -1.44 25.46 -14.43
N SER A 242 -1.51 26.04 -13.23
CA SER A 242 -0.77 25.56 -12.07
C SER A 242 -1.30 24.20 -11.58
N TYR A 243 -2.62 24.02 -11.60
CA TYR A 243 -3.31 22.77 -11.29
C TYR A 243 -2.94 21.67 -12.29
N VAL A 244 -2.97 21.99 -13.59
CA VAL A 244 -2.58 21.04 -14.64
C VAL A 244 -1.12 20.66 -14.52
N LYS A 245 -0.23 21.64 -14.32
CA LYS A 245 1.21 21.39 -14.15
C LYS A 245 1.48 20.47 -12.96
N ARG A 246 0.81 20.71 -11.82
CA ARG A 246 0.96 19.86 -10.62
C ARG A 246 0.61 18.40 -10.90
N TRP A 247 -0.49 18.16 -11.60
CA TRP A 247 -0.89 16.80 -11.96
C TRP A 247 0.04 16.18 -13.01
N PHE A 248 0.54 16.99 -13.96
CA PHE A 248 1.57 16.55 -14.89
C PHE A 248 2.83 16.10 -14.15
N ASP A 249 3.37 16.95 -13.26
CA ASP A 249 4.56 16.66 -12.45
C ASP A 249 4.34 15.39 -11.59
N HIS A 250 3.16 15.24 -10.96
CA HIS A 250 2.77 14.04 -10.19
C HIS A 250 2.88 12.76 -11.02
N PHE A 251 2.33 12.74 -12.24
CA PHE A 251 2.37 11.54 -13.07
C PHE A 251 3.74 11.31 -13.71
N GLN A 252 4.42 12.39 -14.11
CA GLN A 252 5.75 12.31 -14.69
C GLN A 252 6.75 11.71 -13.70
N TRP A 253 6.66 12.08 -12.42
CA TRP A 253 7.50 11.51 -11.37
C TRP A 253 7.46 9.98 -11.33
N PHE A 254 6.28 9.37 -11.47
CA PHE A 254 6.17 7.91 -11.52
C PHE A 254 6.81 7.33 -12.78
N LEU A 255 6.63 7.96 -13.93
CA LEU A 255 7.20 7.49 -15.20
C LEU A 255 8.73 7.55 -15.23
N ASP A 256 9.31 8.46 -14.46
CA ASP A 256 10.75 8.66 -14.37
C ASP A 256 11.43 7.67 -13.41
N LEU A 257 10.66 6.82 -12.71
CA LEU A 257 11.22 5.74 -11.89
C LEU A 257 11.83 4.65 -12.77
N GLU A 258 13.08 4.28 -12.49
CA GLU A 258 13.81 3.24 -13.23
C GLU A 258 13.11 1.87 -13.20
N ASP A 259 12.40 1.59 -12.11
CA ASP A 259 11.70 0.33 -11.82
C ASP A 259 10.19 0.43 -12.09
N PHE A 260 9.74 1.35 -12.97
CA PHE A 260 8.33 1.64 -13.19
C PHE A 260 7.48 0.40 -13.50
N ASP A 261 7.94 -0.45 -14.42
CA ASP A 261 7.19 -1.64 -14.84
C ASP A 261 7.30 -2.77 -13.79
N ASP A 262 8.50 -2.98 -13.23
CA ASP A 262 8.78 -4.04 -12.26
C ASP A 262 8.03 -3.85 -10.93
N ASN A 263 7.90 -2.60 -10.50
CA ASN A 263 7.26 -2.22 -9.24
C ASN A 263 5.89 -1.59 -9.40
N TRP A 264 5.20 -1.87 -10.52
CA TRP A 264 3.90 -1.31 -10.88
C TRP A 264 2.87 -1.33 -9.73
N ARG A 265 2.80 -2.44 -9.00
CA ARG A 265 1.84 -2.59 -7.89
C ARG A 265 2.10 -1.58 -6.75
N ALA A 266 3.36 -1.29 -6.43
CA ALA A 266 3.72 -0.31 -5.41
C ALA A 266 3.49 1.13 -5.92
N ILE A 267 3.84 1.38 -7.18
CA ILE A 267 3.61 2.67 -7.86
C ILE A 267 2.13 3.02 -7.87
N ARG A 268 1.28 2.10 -8.34
CA ARG A 268 -0.17 2.28 -8.39
C ARG A 268 -0.78 2.54 -7.01
N GLU A 269 -0.36 1.81 -5.98
CA GLU A 269 -0.88 2.04 -4.62
C GLU A 269 -0.42 3.41 -4.08
N THR A 270 0.83 3.80 -4.36
CA THR A 270 1.37 5.12 -3.99
C THR A 270 0.60 6.25 -4.68
N ASP A 271 0.35 6.11 -5.99
CA ASP A 271 -0.48 7.02 -6.80
C ASP A 271 -1.88 7.20 -6.17
N ILE A 272 -2.58 6.10 -5.90
CA ILE A 272 -3.91 6.13 -5.25
C ILE A 272 -3.87 6.87 -3.92
N ILE A 273 -2.89 6.59 -3.06
CA ILE A 273 -2.73 7.24 -1.75
C ILE A 273 -2.52 8.74 -1.92
N LEU A 274 -1.58 9.14 -2.78
CA LEU A 274 -1.25 10.54 -3.00
C LEU A 274 -2.41 11.32 -3.61
N ARG A 275 -3.13 10.75 -4.59
CA ARG A 275 -4.33 11.37 -5.16
C ARG A 275 -5.44 11.56 -4.14
N LYS A 276 -5.75 10.52 -3.36
CA LYS A 276 -6.78 10.58 -2.31
C LYS A 276 -6.41 11.61 -1.24
N ARG A 277 -5.13 11.64 -0.84
CA ARG A 277 -4.63 12.63 0.11
C ARG A 277 -4.75 14.05 -0.43
N TYR A 278 -4.34 14.28 -1.67
CA TYR A 278 -4.44 15.61 -2.30
C TYR A 278 -5.89 16.07 -2.39
N HIS A 279 -6.80 15.17 -2.72
CA HIS A 279 -8.23 15.45 -2.75
C HIS A 279 -8.79 15.82 -1.35
N SER A 280 -8.35 15.16 -0.28
CA SER A 280 -8.76 15.51 1.08
C SER A 280 -8.09 16.78 1.63
N GLU A 281 -6.82 16.98 1.29
CA GLU A 281 -5.97 18.05 1.78
C GLU A 281 -4.97 18.40 0.67
N PRO A 282 -5.23 19.44 -0.15
CA PRO A 282 -4.34 19.82 -1.24
C PRO A 282 -2.94 20.18 -0.73
N PHE A 283 -1.91 19.66 -1.40
CA PHE A 283 -0.50 19.91 -1.09
C PHE A 283 0.31 20.18 -2.36
N GLU A 284 1.44 20.87 -2.23
CA GLU A 284 2.34 21.13 -3.35
C GLU A 284 3.13 19.88 -3.75
N PHE A 285 3.45 19.76 -5.04
CA PHE A 285 4.27 18.66 -5.51
C PHE A 285 5.69 18.76 -4.94
N ASP A 286 6.14 17.69 -4.27
CA ASP A 286 7.49 17.56 -3.72
C ASP A 286 8.03 16.14 -4.01
N PRO A 287 9.05 16.00 -4.87
CA PRO A 287 9.66 14.70 -5.19
C PRO A 287 10.16 13.93 -3.96
N ALA A 288 10.66 14.61 -2.92
CA ALA A 288 11.19 13.94 -1.73
C ALA A 288 10.06 13.28 -0.93
N PHE A 289 8.94 13.98 -0.76
CA PHE A 289 7.74 13.43 -0.15
C PHE A 289 7.18 12.23 -0.94
N TYR A 290 7.17 12.30 -2.27
CA TYR A 290 6.72 11.20 -3.14
C TYR A 290 7.62 9.98 -2.99
N HIS A 291 8.94 10.18 -3.02
CA HIS A 291 9.90 9.11 -2.87
C HIS A 291 9.78 8.43 -1.50
N LEU A 292 9.64 9.20 -0.42
CA LEU A 292 9.42 8.64 0.92
C LEU A 292 8.14 7.78 0.97
N LYS A 293 7.05 8.25 0.36
CA LYS A 293 5.79 7.51 0.30
C LYS A 293 5.88 6.25 -0.54
N TYR A 294 6.59 6.33 -1.67
CA TYR A 294 6.87 5.16 -2.50
C TYR A 294 7.67 4.10 -1.75
N LEU A 295 8.76 4.48 -1.07
CA LEU A 295 9.56 3.57 -0.26
C LEU A 295 8.73 2.92 0.87
N GLU A 296 7.89 3.69 1.55
CA GLU A 296 6.98 3.19 2.59
C GLU A 296 6.07 2.07 2.04
N VAL A 297 5.40 2.33 0.91
CA VAL A 297 4.51 1.36 0.25
C VAL A 297 5.29 0.15 -0.27
N HIS A 298 6.43 0.38 -0.92
CA HIS A 298 7.28 -0.66 -1.47
C HIS A 298 7.80 -1.61 -0.38
N MET A 299 8.33 -1.07 0.72
CA MET A 299 8.79 -1.86 1.88
C MET A 299 7.65 -2.64 2.53
N LYS A 300 6.48 -2.01 2.71
CA LYS A 300 5.30 -2.68 3.28
C LYS A 300 4.89 -3.89 2.44
N ARG A 301 4.83 -3.75 1.11
CA ARG A 301 4.48 -4.87 0.21
C ARG A 301 5.55 -5.96 0.21
N GLY A 302 6.83 -5.60 0.30
CA GLY A 302 7.90 -6.57 0.48
C GLY A 302 7.74 -7.41 1.75
N SER A 303 7.27 -6.79 2.85
CA SER A 303 6.99 -7.50 4.10
C SER A 303 5.76 -8.41 4.02
N GLU A 304 4.69 -7.96 3.37
CA GLU A 304 3.46 -8.72 3.16
C GLU A 304 3.72 -9.96 2.28
N SER A 305 4.44 -9.78 1.17
CA SER A 305 4.81 -10.90 0.27
C SER A 305 5.66 -11.95 0.97
N ARG A 306 6.59 -11.55 1.85
CA ARG A 306 7.38 -12.49 2.67
C ARG A 306 6.51 -13.23 3.69
N ALA A 307 5.55 -12.55 4.30
CA ALA A 307 4.61 -13.16 5.24
C ALA A 307 3.69 -14.17 4.55
N GLU A 308 3.17 -13.84 3.37
CA GLU A 308 2.36 -14.74 2.54
C GLU A 308 3.15 -15.96 2.09
N SER A 309 4.38 -15.76 1.57
CA SER A 309 5.26 -16.87 1.18
C SER A 309 5.59 -17.77 2.37
N ARG A 310 5.85 -17.20 3.54
CA ARG A 310 6.09 -17.97 4.77
C ARG A 310 4.85 -18.80 5.15
N ALA A 311 3.66 -18.20 5.15
CA ALA A 311 2.42 -18.90 5.45
C ALA A 311 2.16 -20.06 4.47
N GLU A 312 2.45 -19.87 3.18
CA GLU A 312 2.34 -20.93 2.19
C GLU A 312 3.34 -22.06 2.45
N THR A 313 4.59 -21.75 2.80
CA THR A 313 5.58 -22.78 3.15
C THR A 313 5.22 -23.55 4.42
N GLU A 314 4.67 -22.87 5.44
CA GLU A 314 4.21 -23.49 6.68
C GLU A 314 3.02 -24.42 6.43
N LEU A 315 2.07 -24.01 5.57
CA LEU A 315 0.94 -24.85 5.16
C LEU A 315 1.42 -26.11 4.43
N ARG A 316 2.32 -25.97 3.44
CA ARG A 316 2.87 -27.12 2.71
C ARG A 316 3.67 -28.06 3.63
N ALA A 317 4.42 -27.52 4.58
CA ALA A 317 5.14 -28.32 5.57
C ALA A 317 4.19 -29.09 6.49
N ALA A 318 3.07 -28.49 6.90
CA ALA A 318 2.04 -29.14 7.67
C ALA A 318 1.36 -30.27 6.88
N GLU A 319 1.00 -30.03 5.62
CA GLU A 319 0.44 -31.06 4.72
C GLU A 319 1.40 -32.23 4.52
N ALA A 320 2.69 -31.96 4.27
CA ALA A 320 3.71 -33.01 4.14
C ALA A 320 3.87 -33.83 5.42
N SER A 321 3.81 -33.20 6.59
CA SER A 321 3.89 -33.88 7.89
C SER A 321 2.70 -34.82 8.11
N VAL A 322 1.49 -34.41 7.70
CA VAL A 322 0.29 -35.26 7.76
C VAL A 322 0.43 -36.47 6.83
N LEU A 323 0.92 -36.28 5.61
CA LEU A 323 1.14 -37.39 4.67
C LEU A 323 2.19 -38.37 5.19
N LEU A 324 3.27 -37.88 5.77
CA LEU A 324 4.32 -38.73 6.33
C LEU A 324 3.78 -39.56 7.51
N ALA A 325 2.99 -38.96 8.40
CA ALA A 325 2.32 -39.68 9.48
C ALA A 325 1.34 -40.75 8.96
N GLN A 326 0.62 -40.49 7.87
CA GLN A 326 -0.25 -41.49 7.23
C GLN A 326 0.55 -42.66 6.64
N VAL A 327 1.68 -42.37 5.98
CA VAL A 327 2.57 -43.41 5.42
C VAL A 327 3.18 -44.25 6.54
N GLU A 328 3.63 -43.64 7.64
CA GLU A 328 4.14 -44.36 8.81
C GLU A 328 3.08 -45.27 9.42
N SER A 329 1.83 -44.81 9.53
CA SER A 329 0.71 -45.64 10.00
C SER A 329 0.50 -46.86 9.09
N LEU A 330 0.45 -46.67 7.77
CA LEU A 330 0.28 -47.77 6.81
C LEU A 330 1.44 -48.78 6.86
N PHE A 331 2.67 -48.28 7.05
CA PHE A 331 3.84 -49.12 7.18
C PHE A 331 3.80 -49.96 8.46
N ASN A 332 3.40 -49.37 9.58
CA ASN A 332 3.24 -50.08 10.86
C ASN A 332 2.13 -51.14 10.80
N ASP A 333 1.02 -50.84 10.12
CA ASP A 333 -0.06 -51.79 9.88
C ASP A 333 0.43 -52.98 9.05
N PHE A 334 1.22 -52.72 8.00
CA PHE A 334 1.82 -53.75 7.16
C PHE A 334 2.79 -54.65 7.93
N GLN A 335 3.67 -54.06 8.75
CA GLN A 335 4.57 -54.83 9.61
C GLN A 335 3.81 -55.70 10.61
N SER A 336 2.72 -55.18 11.19
CA SER A 336 1.88 -55.91 12.14
C SER A 336 1.21 -57.13 11.50
N GLN A 337 0.71 -56.99 10.26
CA GLN A 337 0.12 -58.11 9.51
C GLN A 337 1.16 -59.19 9.19
N PHE A 338 2.39 -58.79 8.83
CA PHE A 338 3.47 -59.74 8.53
C PHE A 338 3.85 -60.58 9.75
N ILE A 339 3.99 -59.96 10.92
CA ILE A 339 4.31 -60.66 12.18
C ILE A 339 3.20 -61.64 12.57
N GLN A 340 1.92 -61.26 12.42
CA GLN A 340 0.79 -62.13 12.75
C GLN A 340 0.63 -63.32 11.78
N GLY A 341 0.97 -63.14 10.50
CA GLY A 341 0.89 -64.20 9.48
C GLY A 341 1.90 -65.34 9.66
N SER A 342 3.03 -65.10 10.33
CA SER A 342 4.07 -66.13 10.55
C SER A 342 3.74 -67.13 11.67
N SER A 343 2.71 -66.91 12.50
CA SER A 343 2.40 -67.80 13.64
C SER A 343 1.41 -68.92 13.33
N SER A 344 0.84 -69.00 12.11
CA SER A 344 -0.25 -69.94 11.79
C SER A 344 0.20 -71.28 11.16
N GLY A 345 1.48 -71.48 10.89
CA GLY A 345 1.94 -72.56 10.02
C GLY A 345 3.00 -73.45 10.62
N MET A 346 2.72 -74.17 11.72
CA MET A 346 3.41 -75.40 12.14
C MET A 346 2.63 -76.08 13.29
N SER A 347 1.42 -76.56 13.02
CA SER A 347 0.81 -77.65 13.80
C SER A 347 0.97 -78.95 13.01
N LEU A 348 2.21 -79.43 12.93
CA LEU A 348 2.54 -80.80 12.53
C LEU A 348 2.45 -81.68 13.77
N GLY A 349 1.60 -82.70 13.73
CA GLY A 349 1.79 -83.90 14.55
C GLY A 349 0.67 -84.19 15.54
N GLY A 350 -0.26 -85.03 15.12
CA GLY A 350 -1.25 -85.69 15.97
C GLY A 350 -1.79 -86.96 15.31
N SER A 351 -0.89 -87.88 14.96
CA SER A 351 -1.24 -89.24 14.58
C SER A 351 -1.70 -89.98 15.84
N GLY A 352 -2.99 -90.30 15.93
CA GLY A 352 -3.55 -91.20 16.92
C GLY A 352 -4.33 -92.28 16.16
N GLY A 353 -3.75 -93.48 16.10
CA GLY A 353 -4.40 -94.64 15.50
C GLY A 353 -5.48 -95.23 16.41
N GLN A 354 -6.42 -95.93 15.76
CA GLN A 354 -7.00 -97.19 16.23
C GLN A 354 -7.38 -98.03 15.02
#